data_AF-A0A094EJV2-F1
#
_entry.id   AF-A0A094EJV2-F1
#
_cell.length_a   1.000
_cell.length_b   1.000
_cell.length_c   1.000
_cell.angle_alpha   90.00
_cell.angle_beta   90.00
_cell.angle_gamma   90.00
#
_symmetry.space_group_name_H-M   'P 1'
#
loop_
_entity.id
_entity.type
_entity.pdbx_description
1 polymer ?
#
loop_
_entity_poly.entity_id
_entity_poly.type
_entity_poly.pdbx_seq_one_letter_code
_entity_poly.pdbx_strand_id
1 'polypeptide(L)'
;MSLIVMRHNANSALLGRPSVDGVLRMLTHISLMCDPRVPVHVPDEYLAALPPDPVITALEQEREQLKAGAYRIQGTSIEAEVRRLTAAISSARTKRRNIISQEFRDDYFRRCLIEDIKRHNNGQHEEEYIEPLVEHQIPQRTQLVDLICPRVIDITPQNAVKRRIQVYELMLAICKCREVPSRYCLRVGIPPPSIFKEESPKLGPLDPIFPLECSKKQCPFYIGDESKSYEQRIGEFCRPATMMNHVENIHLKGRDPKAKIECCHLTCKSQGLVLEKLEYFKSHVELVHKITLRE
;
A
#
# COMPACT_ATOMS: atom_id res chain seq x y z
N MET A 1 -39.02 -24.60 1.95
CA MET A 1 -39.59 -23.99 0.74
C MET A 1 -38.52 -24.01 -0.33
N SER A 2 -38.69 -24.92 -1.28
CA SER A 2 -37.81 -25.09 -2.44
C SER A 2 -38.11 -24.04 -3.52
N LEU A 3 -37.13 -23.85 -4.42
CA LEU A 3 -37.19 -23.13 -5.71
C LEU A 3 -36.98 -21.60 -5.62
N ILE A 4 -35.75 -21.16 -5.91
CA ILE A 4 -35.36 -20.38 -7.12
C ILE A 4 -33.82 -20.41 -7.15
N VAL A 5 -33.27 -21.53 -7.61
CA VAL A 5 -31.92 -21.59 -8.19
C VAL A 5 -32.11 -22.47 -9.42
N MET A 6 -31.55 -22.08 -10.56
CA MET A 6 -31.65 -22.74 -11.89
C MET A 6 -32.71 -22.15 -12.84
N ARG A 7 -32.37 -21.04 -13.51
CA ARG A 7 -32.53 -20.85 -14.98
C ARG A 7 -32.10 -19.44 -15.41
N HIS A 8 -30.80 -19.16 -15.46
CA HIS A 8 -30.32 -17.96 -16.18
C HIS A 8 -28.89 -18.08 -16.73
N ASN A 9 -28.58 -19.18 -17.42
CA ASN A 9 -27.26 -19.35 -18.05
C ASN A 9 -27.24 -19.22 -19.58
N ALA A 10 -28.36 -19.36 -20.30
CA ALA A 10 -28.36 -19.20 -21.76
C ALA A 10 -28.52 -17.73 -22.22
N ASN A 11 -29.36 -16.94 -21.54
CA ASN A 11 -29.62 -15.55 -21.94
C ASN A 11 -28.49 -14.57 -21.59
N SER A 12 -27.63 -14.93 -20.64
CA SER A 12 -26.57 -14.06 -20.12
C SER A 12 -25.41 -13.88 -21.12
N ALA A 13 -25.13 -14.90 -21.92
CA ALA A 13 -24.13 -14.84 -23.00
C ALA A 13 -24.58 -13.97 -24.18
N LEU A 14 -25.89 -13.92 -24.47
CA LEU A 14 -26.46 -13.11 -25.56
C LEU A 14 -26.51 -11.60 -25.22
N LEU A 15 -26.65 -11.26 -23.93
CA LEU A 15 -26.82 -9.89 -23.45
C LEU A 15 -25.53 -9.25 -22.89
N GLY A 16 -24.38 -9.94 -23.00
CA GLY A 16 -23.10 -9.45 -22.47
C GLY A 16 -23.11 -9.20 -20.97
N ARG A 17 -24.00 -9.86 -20.22
CA ARG A 17 -24.09 -9.69 -18.76
C ARG A 17 -23.06 -10.60 -18.07
N PRO A 18 -22.37 -10.11 -17.02
CA PRO A 18 -21.44 -10.93 -16.25
C PRO A 18 -22.15 -12.19 -15.73
N SER A 19 -21.42 -13.31 -15.66
CA SER A 19 -21.97 -14.58 -15.16
C SER A 19 -22.54 -14.40 -13.75
N VAL A 20 -23.38 -15.33 -13.28
CA VAL A 20 -23.87 -15.32 -11.88
C VAL A 20 -22.69 -15.19 -10.90
N ASP A 21 -21.56 -15.81 -11.20
CA ASP A 21 -20.32 -15.71 -10.41
C ASP A 21 -19.65 -14.33 -10.51
N GLY A 22 -19.74 -13.68 -11.67
CA GLY A 22 -19.31 -12.29 -11.87
C GLY A 22 -20.23 -11.26 -11.20
N VAL A 23 -21.54 -11.51 -11.19
CA VAL A 23 -22.54 -10.69 -10.48
C VAL A 23 -22.39 -10.88 -8.97
N LEU A 24 -22.13 -12.11 -8.51
CA LEU A 24 -21.81 -12.39 -7.12
C LEU A 24 -20.56 -11.62 -6.73
N ARG A 25 -19.41 -11.78 -7.42
CA ARG A 25 -18.18 -11.00 -7.19
C ARG A 25 -18.35 -9.47 -7.18
N MET A 26 -19.30 -8.96 -7.96
CA MET A 26 -19.50 -7.52 -8.15
C MET A 26 -20.47 -6.92 -7.12
N LEU A 27 -21.51 -7.67 -6.70
CA LEU A 27 -22.41 -7.30 -5.60
C LEU A 27 -21.77 -7.57 -4.24
N THR A 28 -20.97 -8.63 -4.17
CA THR A 28 -20.14 -8.96 -3.04
C THR A 28 -18.77 -8.34 -3.27
N HIS A 29 -18.65 -7.01 -3.12
CA HIS A 29 -17.36 -6.34 -2.86
C HIS A 29 -16.79 -6.78 -1.48
N ILE A 30 -16.82 -8.09 -1.26
CA ILE A 30 -16.67 -8.85 -0.05
C ILE A 30 -15.24 -9.33 -0.07
N SER A 31 -14.41 -8.56 0.61
CA SER A 31 -13.28 -9.12 1.32
C SER A 31 -13.73 -9.88 2.59
N LEU A 32 -14.99 -10.33 2.75
CA LEU A 32 -15.44 -11.18 3.89
C LEU A 32 -14.96 -12.64 3.78
N MET A 33 -13.70 -12.89 3.44
CA MET A 33 -13.09 -14.21 3.72
C MET A 33 -11.68 -14.06 4.26
N CYS A 34 -11.33 -12.91 4.83
CA CYS A 34 -10.19 -12.83 5.72
C CYS A 34 -10.73 -13.10 7.12
N ASP A 35 -10.75 -14.36 7.55
CA ASP A 35 -10.89 -14.66 8.99
C ASP A 35 -9.77 -13.88 9.70
N PRO A 36 -10.10 -12.89 10.55
CA PRO A 36 -9.11 -12.01 11.18
C PRO A 36 -8.14 -12.77 12.08
N ARG A 37 -8.49 -14.00 12.46
CA ARG A 37 -7.66 -14.90 13.26
C ARG A 37 -6.53 -15.54 12.44
N VAL A 38 -6.62 -15.53 11.10
CA VAL A 38 -5.60 -16.12 10.21
C VAL A 38 -4.29 -15.34 10.36
N PRO A 39 -3.20 -16.00 10.77
CA PRO A 39 -1.92 -15.32 10.89
C PRO A 39 -1.47 -14.79 9.52
N VAL A 40 -1.17 -13.48 9.48
CA VAL A 40 -0.68 -12.81 8.27
C VAL A 40 0.71 -13.34 7.88
N HIS A 41 1.50 -13.72 8.88
CA HIS A 41 2.87 -14.22 8.75
C HIS A 41 3.00 -15.59 9.42
N VAL A 42 3.87 -16.42 8.87
CA VAL A 42 4.27 -17.70 9.49
C VAL A 42 5.16 -17.39 10.68
N PRO A 43 4.87 -17.90 11.90
CA PRO A 43 5.71 -17.67 13.08
C PRO A 43 7.15 -18.14 12.88
N ASP A 44 8.11 -17.40 13.44
CA ASP A 44 9.54 -17.70 13.31
C ASP A 44 9.91 -19.07 13.89
N GLU A 45 9.24 -19.51 14.96
CA GLU A 45 9.41 -20.85 15.54
C GLU A 45 9.08 -21.95 14.54
N TYR A 46 7.99 -21.78 13.77
CA TYR A 46 7.59 -22.71 12.73
C TYR A 46 8.62 -22.72 11.59
N LEU A 47 9.14 -21.55 11.21
CA LEU A 47 10.19 -21.45 10.19
C LEU A 47 11.51 -22.10 10.63
N ALA A 48 11.89 -21.93 11.90
CA ALA A 48 13.11 -22.48 12.47
C ALA A 48 13.08 -24.02 12.57
N ALA A 49 11.90 -24.62 12.73
CA ALA A 49 11.73 -26.06 12.74
C ALA A 49 11.87 -26.71 11.36
N LEU A 50 11.78 -25.95 10.26
CA LEU A 50 11.85 -26.49 8.91
C LEU A 50 13.30 -26.77 8.49
N PRO A 51 13.59 -27.95 7.89
CA PRO A 51 14.94 -28.27 7.43
C PRO A 51 15.39 -27.30 6.32
N PRO A 52 16.69 -27.06 6.13
CA PRO A 52 17.20 -26.32 4.98
C PRO A 52 16.73 -26.92 3.66
N ASP A 53 16.52 -26.08 2.65
CA ASP A 53 16.04 -26.53 1.34
C ASP A 53 17.24 -27.01 0.53
N PRO A 54 17.25 -28.27 0.07
CA PRO A 54 18.40 -28.86 -0.59
C PRO A 54 18.78 -28.14 -1.88
N VAL A 55 17.81 -27.58 -2.62
CA VAL A 55 18.06 -26.84 -3.85
C VAL A 55 18.73 -25.51 -3.55
N ILE A 56 18.24 -24.80 -2.53
CA ILE A 56 18.86 -23.53 -2.09
C ILE A 56 20.28 -23.78 -1.59
N THR A 57 20.48 -24.80 -0.76
CA THR A 57 21.80 -25.15 -0.23
C THR A 57 22.78 -25.55 -1.34
N ALA A 58 22.35 -26.34 -2.33
CA ALA A 58 23.18 -26.71 -3.48
C ALA A 58 23.59 -25.49 -4.31
N LEU A 59 22.65 -24.58 -4.62
CA LEU A 59 22.95 -23.35 -5.36
C LEU A 59 23.90 -22.41 -4.60
N GLU A 60 23.78 -22.35 -3.27
CA GLU A 60 24.69 -21.58 -2.42
C GLU A 60 26.10 -22.17 -2.43
N GLN A 61 26.21 -23.50 -2.33
CA GLN A 61 27.50 -24.19 -2.42
C GLN A 61 28.16 -24.00 -3.78
N GLU A 62 27.41 -24.16 -4.88
CA GLU A 62 27.89 -23.92 -6.24
C GLU A 62 28.40 -22.49 -6.39
N ARG A 63 27.64 -21.51 -5.88
CA ARG A 63 28.07 -20.11 -5.89
C ARG A 63 29.36 -19.92 -5.10
N GLU A 64 29.48 -20.44 -3.89
CA GLU A 64 30.71 -20.26 -3.09
C GLU A 64 31.92 -20.97 -3.70
N GLN A 65 31.74 -22.14 -4.31
CA GLN A 65 32.80 -22.82 -5.07
C GLN A 65 33.26 -21.95 -6.25
N LEU A 66 32.32 -21.36 -6.98
CA LEU A 66 32.62 -20.50 -8.12
C LEU A 66 33.33 -19.20 -7.70
N LYS A 67 32.98 -18.66 -6.52
CA LYS A 67 33.64 -17.48 -5.96
C LYS A 67 35.03 -17.83 -5.41
N ALA A 68 35.26 -19.05 -4.94
CA ALA A 68 36.51 -19.51 -4.32
C ALA A 68 37.07 -18.52 -3.26
N GLY A 69 36.18 -17.87 -2.49
CA GLY A 69 36.55 -16.85 -1.50
C GLY A 69 36.83 -15.45 -2.05
N ALA A 70 36.74 -15.22 -3.36
CA ALA A 70 36.91 -13.89 -3.95
C ALA A 70 35.77 -12.94 -3.56
N TYR A 71 36.14 -11.82 -2.96
CA TYR A 71 35.17 -10.78 -2.55
C TYR A 71 34.72 -9.89 -3.71
N ARG A 72 35.61 -9.65 -4.71
CA ARG A 72 35.34 -8.76 -5.86
C ARG A 72 35.37 -9.56 -7.16
N ILE A 73 34.23 -9.64 -7.82
CA ILE A 73 34.00 -10.51 -9.00
C ILE A 73 33.72 -9.68 -10.26
N GLN A 74 33.55 -8.36 -10.11
CA GLN A 74 33.26 -7.45 -11.21
C GLN A 74 34.41 -7.44 -12.24
N GLY A 75 34.08 -7.68 -13.51
CA GLY A 75 35.04 -7.75 -14.63
C GLY A 75 35.71 -9.12 -14.81
N THR A 76 35.33 -10.13 -14.02
CA THR A 76 35.85 -11.50 -14.18
C THR A 76 34.95 -12.32 -15.10
N SER A 77 35.50 -13.38 -15.70
CA SER A 77 34.74 -14.32 -16.56
C SER A 77 33.60 -15.02 -15.82
N ILE A 78 33.71 -15.14 -14.49
CA ILE A 78 32.72 -15.81 -13.63
C ILE A 78 31.59 -14.88 -13.17
N GLU A 79 31.65 -13.57 -13.43
CA GLU A 79 30.67 -12.60 -12.94
C GLU A 79 29.23 -12.89 -13.37
N ALA A 80 29.04 -13.19 -14.66
CA ALA A 80 27.73 -13.49 -15.22
C ALA A 80 27.09 -14.69 -14.52
N GLU A 81 27.90 -15.70 -14.21
CA GLU A 81 27.46 -16.93 -13.58
C GLU A 81 27.14 -16.73 -12.10
N VAL A 82 27.96 -15.98 -11.36
CA VAL A 82 27.64 -15.58 -9.97
C VAL A 82 26.34 -14.78 -9.91
N ARG A 83 26.09 -13.89 -10.87
CA ARG A 83 24.82 -13.14 -10.97
C ARG A 83 23.65 -14.08 -11.25
N ARG A 84 23.79 -15.03 -12.18
CA ARG A 84 22.78 -16.06 -12.50
C ARG A 84 22.42 -16.89 -11.27
N LEU A 85 23.43 -17.41 -10.55
CA LEU A 85 23.24 -18.19 -9.32
C LEU A 85 22.59 -17.36 -8.22
N THR A 86 22.97 -16.09 -8.05
CA THR A 86 22.35 -15.19 -7.06
C THR A 86 20.86 -14.95 -7.36
N ALA A 87 20.50 -14.78 -8.63
CA ALA A 87 19.11 -14.67 -9.05
C ALA A 87 18.33 -15.97 -8.81
N ALA A 88 18.95 -17.13 -9.13
CA ALA A 88 18.36 -18.44 -8.89
C ALA A 88 18.10 -18.71 -7.40
N ILE A 89 19.06 -18.40 -6.52
CA ILE A 89 18.91 -18.48 -5.05
C ILE A 89 17.76 -17.60 -4.58
N SER A 90 17.68 -16.36 -5.07
CA SER A 90 16.63 -15.41 -4.69
C SER A 90 15.23 -15.88 -5.13
N SER A 91 15.14 -16.44 -6.32
CA SER A 91 13.92 -17.05 -6.87
C SER A 91 13.50 -18.27 -6.05
N ALA A 92 14.43 -19.19 -5.78
CA ALA A 92 14.18 -20.40 -5.00
C ALA A 92 13.72 -20.07 -3.56
N ARG A 93 14.36 -19.10 -2.89
CA ARG A 93 13.94 -18.60 -1.56
C ARG A 93 12.53 -18.02 -1.59
N THR A 94 12.19 -17.28 -2.63
CA THR A 94 10.84 -16.70 -2.78
C THR A 94 9.80 -17.79 -2.99
N LYS A 95 10.08 -18.75 -3.88
CA LYS A 95 9.22 -19.90 -4.12
C LYS A 95 8.99 -20.70 -2.83
N ARG A 96 10.05 -21.02 -2.11
CA ARG A 96 9.99 -21.73 -0.82
C ARG A 96 9.13 -20.97 0.20
N ARG A 97 9.33 -19.66 0.36
CA ARG A 97 8.53 -18.83 1.28
C ARG A 97 7.05 -18.87 0.91
N ASN A 98 6.72 -18.80 -0.37
CA ASN A 98 5.34 -18.84 -0.85
C ASN A 98 4.70 -20.20 -0.55
N ILE A 99 5.41 -21.31 -0.78
CA ILE A 99 4.94 -22.67 -0.48
C ILE A 99 4.67 -22.80 1.02
N ILE A 100 5.65 -22.45 1.87
CA ILE A 100 5.49 -22.53 3.33
C ILE A 100 4.31 -21.69 3.82
N SER A 101 4.19 -20.46 3.30
CA SER A 101 3.08 -19.57 3.68
C SER A 101 1.73 -20.13 3.27
N GLN A 102 1.65 -20.78 2.11
CA GLN A 102 0.43 -21.42 1.63
C GLN A 102 0.08 -22.64 2.47
N GLU A 103 1.04 -23.55 2.70
CA GLU A 103 0.82 -24.76 3.49
C GLU A 103 0.42 -24.43 4.93
N PHE A 104 1.08 -23.44 5.54
CA PHE A 104 0.74 -22.99 6.89
C PHE A 104 -0.69 -22.45 6.96
N ARG A 105 -1.11 -21.64 5.98
CA ARG A 105 -2.49 -21.13 5.90
C ARG A 105 -3.49 -22.25 5.68
N ASP A 106 -3.22 -23.16 4.76
CA ASP A 106 -4.11 -24.29 4.47
C ASP A 106 -4.27 -25.19 5.71
N ASP A 107 -3.18 -25.40 6.45
CA ASP A 107 -3.19 -26.18 7.67
C ASP A 107 -3.92 -25.48 8.83
N TYR A 108 -3.77 -24.17 8.94
CA TYR A 108 -4.57 -23.35 9.85
C TYR A 108 -6.06 -23.52 9.56
N PHE A 109 -6.50 -23.32 8.31
CA PHE A 109 -7.92 -23.45 7.96
C PHE A 109 -8.48 -24.86 8.19
N ARG A 110 -7.68 -25.91 7.94
CA ARG A 110 -8.07 -27.29 8.28
C ARG A 110 -8.28 -27.48 9.77
N ARG A 111 -7.44 -26.91 10.61
CA ARG A 111 -7.50 -27.02 12.08
C ARG A 111 -8.61 -26.17 12.67
N CYS A 112 -8.77 -24.92 12.21
CA CYS A 112 -9.77 -23.99 12.76
C CYS A 112 -11.18 -24.56 12.73
N LEU A 113 -11.59 -25.20 11.63
CA LEU A 113 -12.92 -25.81 11.56
C LEU A 113 -13.13 -26.86 12.66
N ILE A 114 -12.13 -27.72 12.89
CA ILE A 114 -12.18 -28.79 13.89
C ILE A 114 -12.19 -28.18 15.30
N GLU A 115 -11.38 -27.15 15.53
CA GLU A 115 -11.26 -26.46 16.81
C GLU A 115 -12.53 -25.66 17.15
N ASP A 116 -13.14 -24.97 16.18
CA ASP A 116 -14.39 -24.24 16.34
C ASP A 116 -15.54 -25.21 16.69
N ILE A 117 -15.64 -26.38 16.03
CA ILE A 117 -16.61 -27.42 16.39
C ILE A 117 -16.38 -27.94 17.82
N LYS A 118 -15.13 -28.19 18.21
CA LYS A 118 -14.78 -28.63 19.57
C LYS A 118 -15.16 -27.58 20.62
N ARG A 119 -14.86 -26.31 20.38
CA ARG A 119 -15.20 -25.19 21.26
C ARG A 119 -16.70 -25.08 21.46
N HIS A 120 -17.47 -25.15 20.37
CA HIS A 120 -18.93 -25.12 20.41
C HIS A 120 -19.50 -26.30 21.23
N ASN A 121 -19.01 -27.52 21.00
CA ASN A 121 -19.42 -28.70 21.75
C ASN A 121 -19.06 -28.65 23.24
N ASN A 122 -17.97 -27.95 23.58
CA ASN A 122 -17.53 -27.75 24.97
C ASN A 122 -18.26 -26.59 25.67
N GLY A 123 -19.22 -25.94 25.00
CA GLY A 123 -19.94 -24.78 25.54
C GLY A 123 -19.06 -23.54 25.72
N GLN A 124 -17.90 -23.48 25.05
CA GLN A 124 -17.06 -22.29 25.04
C GLN A 124 -17.71 -21.26 24.11
N HIS A 125 -17.89 -20.03 24.58
CA HIS A 125 -18.40 -18.94 23.76
C HIS A 125 -17.46 -18.66 22.58
N GLU A 126 -18.04 -18.28 21.44
CA GLU A 126 -17.29 -17.80 20.28
C GLU A 126 -16.37 -16.64 20.71
N GLU A 127 -15.11 -16.67 20.25
CA GLU A 127 -14.18 -15.56 20.48
C GLU A 127 -14.80 -14.27 19.95
N GLU A 128 -14.74 -13.19 20.73
CA GLU A 128 -15.30 -11.90 20.34
C GLU A 128 -14.66 -11.42 19.03
N TYR A 129 -15.48 -11.28 17.98
CA TYR A 129 -15.02 -10.81 16.68
C TYR A 129 -14.55 -9.35 16.80
N ILE A 130 -13.24 -9.14 16.74
CA ILE A 130 -12.66 -7.80 16.67
C ILE A 130 -12.73 -7.34 15.22
N GLU A 131 -13.65 -6.43 14.92
CA GLU A 131 -13.73 -5.82 13.60
C GLU A 131 -12.44 -5.04 13.31
N PRO A 132 -11.74 -5.31 12.19
CA PRO A 132 -10.51 -4.60 11.87
C PRO A 132 -10.81 -3.11 11.66
N LEU A 133 -10.03 -2.24 12.30
CA LEU A 133 -10.11 -0.81 12.07
C LEU A 133 -9.68 -0.50 10.63
N VAL A 134 -10.63 -0.13 9.77
CA VAL A 134 -10.36 0.26 8.39
C VAL A 134 -10.15 1.78 8.31
N GLU A 135 -8.89 2.20 8.35
CA GLU A 135 -8.52 3.60 8.10
C GLU A 135 -8.44 3.88 6.59
N HIS A 136 -9.27 4.79 6.11
CA HIS A 136 -9.26 5.22 4.72
C HIS A 136 -8.32 6.43 4.55
N GLN A 137 -7.38 6.36 3.60
CA GLN A 137 -6.47 7.48 3.29
C GLN A 137 -7.21 8.72 2.74
N ILE A 138 -8.36 8.50 2.10
CA ILE A 138 -9.19 9.53 1.48
C ILE A 138 -10.41 9.75 2.39
N PRO A 139 -10.57 10.92 3.03
CA PRO A 139 -11.71 11.21 3.91
C PRO A 139 -13.08 11.03 3.23
N GLN A 140 -13.15 11.30 1.92
CA GLN A 140 -14.36 11.12 1.11
C GLN A 140 -14.80 9.66 1.03
N ARG A 141 -13.89 8.68 1.19
CA ARG A 141 -14.27 7.27 1.26
C ARG A 141 -14.95 6.93 2.57
N THR A 142 -14.46 7.45 3.70
CA THR A 142 -15.14 7.31 4.99
C THR A 142 -16.55 7.88 4.91
N GLN A 143 -16.70 9.11 4.39
CA GLN A 143 -18.01 9.75 4.21
C GLN A 143 -18.92 8.94 3.28
N LEU A 144 -18.38 8.33 2.22
CA LEU A 144 -19.13 7.48 1.30
C LEU A 144 -19.62 6.19 1.98
N VAL A 145 -18.77 5.56 2.80
CA VAL A 145 -19.13 4.38 3.61
C VAL A 145 -20.26 4.73 4.58
N ASP A 146 -20.12 5.83 5.33
CA ASP A 146 -21.16 6.31 6.26
C ASP A 146 -22.48 6.62 5.55
N LEU A 147 -22.43 7.00 4.27
CA LEU A 147 -23.60 7.33 3.47
C LEU A 147 -24.23 6.12 2.77
N ILE A 148 -23.48 5.04 2.50
CA ILE A 148 -23.99 3.88 1.77
C ILE A 148 -24.32 2.71 2.69
N CYS A 149 -23.48 2.45 3.69
CA CYS A 149 -23.55 1.23 4.51
C CYS A 149 -24.71 1.20 5.51
N PRO A 150 -25.08 2.31 6.19
CA PRO A 150 -26.20 2.27 7.12
C PRO A 150 -27.53 2.02 6.42
N ARG A 151 -28.28 1.02 6.90
CA ARG A 151 -29.66 0.78 6.49
C ARG A 151 -30.54 1.92 7.01
N VAL A 152 -31.01 2.76 6.11
CA VAL A 152 -31.93 3.84 6.48
C VAL A 152 -33.36 3.44 6.18
N ILE A 153 -34.15 3.43 7.25
CA ILE A 153 -35.58 3.15 7.25
C ILE A 153 -36.31 4.52 7.28
N ASP A 154 -37.47 4.61 6.66
CA ASP A 154 -38.34 5.80 6.68
C ASP A 154 -37.74 7.08 6.07
N ILE A 155 -37.02 6.93 4.95
CA ILE A 155 -36.51 8.07 4.19
C ILE A 155 -37.60 8.68 3.30
N THR A 156 -37.77 10.00 3.37
CA THR A 156 -38.66 10.70 2.44
C THR A 156 -38.09 10.66 1.02
N PRO A 157 -38.94 10.70 -0.03
CA PRO A 157 -38.47 10.72 -1.41
C PRO A 157 -37.42 11.81 -1.70
N GLN A 158 -37.61 13.00 -1.12
CA GLN A 158 -36.71 14.14 -1.26
C GLN A 158 -35.35 13.87 -0.61
N ASN A 159 -35.34 13.28 0.59
CA ASN A 159 -34.10 12.93 1.28
C ASN A 159 -33.38 11.77 0.58
N ALA A 160 -34.10 10.85 -0.06
CA ALA A 160 -33.51 9.80 -0.87
C ALA A 160 -32.79 10.36 -2.10
N VAL A 161 -33.38 11.35 -2.77
CA VAL A 161 -32.74 12.05 -3.90
C VAL A 161 -31.50 12.80 -3.43
N LYS A 162 -31.59 13.58 -2.34
CA LYS A 162 -30.45 14.30 -1.77
C LYS A 162 -29.30 13.37 -1.40
N ARG A 163 -29.60 12.23 -0.78
CA ARG A 163 -28.61 11.21 -0.44
C ARG A 163 -27.91 10.65 -1.69
N ARG A 164 -28.66 10.38 -2.76
CA ARG A 164 -28.07 9.91 -4.04
C ARG A 164 -27.14 10.97 -4.63
N ILE A 165 -27.55 12.23 -4.64
CA ILE A 165 -26.71 13.34 -5.14
C ILE A 165 -25.40 13.41 -4.35
N GLN A 166 -25.48 13.35 -3.01
CA GLN A 166 -24.29 13.36 -2.15
C GLN A 166 -23.36 12.17 -2.42
N VAL A 167 -23.91 10.97 -2.65
CA VAL A 167 -23.13 9.79 -3.08
C VAL A 167 -22.41 10.08 -4.40
N TYR A 168 -23.11 10.60 -5.41
CA TYR A 168 -22.50 10.93 -6.71
C TYR A 168 -21.40 12.00 -6.58
N GLU A 169 -21.63 13.05 -5.79
CA GLU A 169 -20.64 14.10 -5.55
C GLU A 169 -19.38 13.55 -4.87
N LEU A 170 -19.55 12.70 -3.85
CA LEU A 170 -18.43 12.02 -3.17
C LEU A 170 -17.68 11.08 -4.13
N MET A 171 -18.39 10.32 -4.96
CA MET A 171 -17.76 9.46 -5.98
C MET A 171 -16.95 10.29 -6.98
N LEU A 172 -17.48 11.42 -7.45
CA LEU A 172 -16.77 12.34 -8.34
C LEU A 172 -15.56 12.98 -7.66
N ALA A 173 -15.67 13.33 -6.39
CA ALA A 173 -14.56 13.87 -5.61
C ALA A 173 -13.44 12.83 -5.47
N ILE A 174 -13.78 11.56 -5.18
CA ILE A 174 -12.81 10.46 -5.09
C ILE A 174 -12.08 10.26 -6.42
N CYS A 175 -12.75 10.39 -7.58
CA CYS A 175 -12.11 10.28 -8.89
C CYS A 175 -10.99 11.31 -9.12
N LYS A 176 -11.00 12.44 -8.40
CA LYS A 176 -9.96 13.46 -8.45
C LYS A 176 -8.84 13.22 -7.43
N CYS A 177 -9.02 12.29 -6.51
CA CYS A 177 -8.05 11.94 -5.49
C CYS A 177 -7.17 10.78 -5.98
N ARG A 178 -5.87 10.82 -5.67
CA ARG A 178 -4.93 9.75 -6.00
C ARG A 178 -4.51 9.01 -4.73
N GLU A 179 -4.90 7.75 -4.63
CA GLU A 179 -4.42 6.89 -3.55
C GLU A 179 -2.96 6.54 -3.75
N VAL A 180 -2.21 6.53 -2.64
CA VAL A 180 -0.83 6.07 -2.69
C VAL A 180 -0.85 4.54 -2.59
N PRO A 181 -0.13 3.83 -3.48
CA PRO A 181 0.08 2.40 -3.31
C PRO A 181 0.64 2.12 -1.92
N SER A 182 0.04 1.17 -1.19
CA SER A 182 0.39 0.78 0.20
C SER A 182 1.90 0.57 0.46
N ARG A 183 2.71 0.38 -0.58
CA ARG A 183 4.18 0.31 -0.51
C ARG A 183 4.89 1.57 0.01
N TYR A 184 4.22 2.72 0.09
CA TYR A 184 4.79 3.98 0.59
C TYR A 184 4.18 4.47 1.90
N CYS A 185 3.10 3.85 2.37
CA CYS A 185 2.65 4.06 3.74
C CYS A 185 3.55 3.23 4.63
N LEU A 186 4.27 3.87 5.57
CA LEU A 186 4.78 3.14 6.73
C LEU A 186 3.57 2.39 7.30
N ARG A 187 3.60 1.05 7.28
CA ARG A 187 2.72 0.28 8.16
C ARG A 187 3.10 0.76 9.54
N VAL A 188 2.29 1.63 10.13
CA VAL A 188 2.35 1.91 11.56
C VAL A 188 2.20 0.53 12.18
N GLY A 189 3.31 -0.05 12.63
CA GLY A 189 3.24 -1.26 13.43
C GLY A 189 2.30 -0.91 14.58
N ILE A 190 1.31 -1.77 14.80
CA ILE A 190 0.43 -1.67 15.97
C ILE A 190 1.36 -1.37 17.15
N PRO A 191 1.28 -0.19 17.78
CA PRO A 191 2.13 0.08 18.93
C PRO A 191 1.73 -0.94 20.00
N PRO A 192 2.68 -1.61 20.67
CA PRO A 192 2.32 -2.33 21.88
C PRO A 192 1.63 -1.34 22.83
N PRO A 193 0.60 -1.77 23.57
CA PRO A 193 -0.23 -0.85 24.35
C PRO A 193 0.63 -0.15 25.41
N SER A 194 1.02 1.11 25.17
CA SER A 194 1.72 1.90 26.16
C SER A 194 0.70 2.49 27.12
N ILE A 195 0.62 1.87 28.29
CA ILE A 195 0.19 2.50 29.54
C ILE A 195 1.06 3.75 29.71
N PHE A 196 0.45 4.85 30.16
CA PHE A 196 0.97 6.23 30.33
C PHE A 196 0.57 7.21 29.22
N LYS A 197 -0.55 7.91 29.50
CA LYS A 197 -0.91 9.18 28.88
C LYS A 197 -0.03 10.28 29.48
N GLU A 198 0.79 10.92 28.67
CA GLU A 198 1.20 12.30 28.93
C GLU A 198 0.45 13.20 27.95
N GLU A 199 -0.41 14.06 28.49
CA GLU A 199 -1.18 15.04 27.73
C GLU A 199 -0.22 16.12 27.21
N SER A 200 -0.02 16.15 25.89
CA SER A 200 0.55 17.33 25.24
C SER A 200 -0.53 18.40 24.99
N PRO A 201 -0.22 19.70 25.16
CA PRO A 201 -1.22 20.77 25.09
C PRO A 201 -1.84 20.90 23.70
N LYS A 202 -3.17 21.02 23.64
CA LYS A 202 -3.92 21.37 22.44
C LYS A 202 -3.56 22.80 22.00
N LEU A 203 -2.74 22.94 20.97
CA LEU A 203 -2.65 24.17 20.19
C LEU A 203 -3.78 24.19 19.15
N GLY A 204 -4.49 25.31 19.05
CA GLY A 204 -5.60 25.52 18.11
C GLY A 204 -5.16 25.51 16.62
N PRO A 205 -6.11 25.68 15.68
CA PRO A 205 -5.87 25.54 14.25
C PRO A 205 -5.06 26.73 13.73
N LEU A 206 -3.73 26.64 13.86
CA LEU A 206 -2.81 27.43 13.06
C LEU A 206 -2.69 26.76 11.69
N ASP A 207 -2.82 27.54 10.63
CA ASP A 207 -2.56 27.06 9.27
C ASP A 207 -1.21 26.32 9.24
N PRO A 208 -1.13 25.15 8.60
CA PRO A 208 0.09 24.37 8.60
C PRO A 208 1.24 25.18 8.00
N ILE A 209 2.21 25.54 8.86
CA ILE A 209 3.41 26.26 8.45
C ILE A 209 4.27 25.29 7.65
N PHE A 210 4.49 25.58 6.37
CA PHE A 210 5.42 24.83 5.52
C PHE A 210 6.82 25.45 5.65
N PRO A 211 7.81 24.69 6.15
CA PRO A 211 9.17 25.19 6.26
C PRO A 211 9.74 25.51 4.87
N LEU A 212 10.29 26.72 4.72
CA LEU A 212 10.97 27.11 3.49
C LEU A 212 12.21 26.22 3.23
N GLU A 213 12.91 25.87 4.31
CA GLU A 213 13.98 24.89 4.30
C GLU A 213 13.40 23.49 4.49
N CYS A 214 13.63 22.64 3.49
CA CYS A 214 13.08 21.29 3.47
C CYS A 214 14.14 20.30 3.96
N SER A 215 13.68 19.19 4.56
CA SER A 215 14.55 18.06 4.84
C SER A 215 15.08 17.45 3.54
N LYS A 216 16.33 16.99 3.55
CA LYS A 216 16.98 16.32 2.41
C LYS A 216 16.27 15.05 1.93
N LYS A 217 15.30 14.56 2.72
CA LYS A 217 14.50 13.37 2.42
C LYS A 217 13.10 13.71 1.94
N GLN A 218 12.73 14.98 1.83
CA GLN A 218 11.42 15.40 1.34
C GLN A 218 11.44 15.62 -0.18
N CYS A 219 10.31 15.38 -0.83
CA CYS A 219 10.17 15.64 -2.26
C CYS A 219 9.75 17.11 -2.47
N PRO A 220 10.53 17.92 -3.21
CA PRO A 220 10.22 19.35 -3.43
C PRO A 220 8.92 19.57 -4.21
N PHE A 221 8.47 18.57 -4.98
CA PHE A 221 7.20 18.62 -5.71
C PHE A 221 5.98 18.36 -4.83
N TYR A 222 6.13 17.60 -3.73
CA TYR A 222 5.00 17.26 -2.87
C TYR A 222 4.65 18.40 -1.92
N ILE A 223 5.63 19.21 -1.50
CA ILE A 223 5.47 20.21 -0.44
C ILE A 223 4.37 21.24 -0.73
N GLY A 224 4.22 21.68 -1.98
CA GLY A 224 3.08 22.53 -2.36
C GLY A 224 2.17 21.93 -3.43
N ASP A 225 2.09 20.60 -3.47
CA ASP A 225 1.02 19.92 -4.18
C ASP A 225 -0.27 20.00 -3.34
N GLU A 226 -1.12 20.97 -3.69
CA GLU A 226 -2.37 21.22 -3.00
C GLU A 226 -3.36 20.04 -3.05
N SER A 227 -3.16 19.08 -3.95
CA SER A 227 -3.99 17.88 -4.04
C SER A 227 -3.67 16.81 -2.98
N LYS A 228 -2.59 16.99 -2.21
CA LYS A 228 -2.12 16.05 -1.15
C LYS A 228 -2.48 16.52 0.26
N SER A 229 -2.62 15.59 1.21
CA SER A 229 -2.80 15.93 2.63
C SER A 229 -1.52 16.50 3.25
N TYR A 230 -1.64 17.24 4.36
CA TYR A 230 -0.48 17.85 5.04
C TYR A 230 0.65 16.83 5.29
N GLU A 231 0.31 15.68 5.89
CA GLU A 231 1.23 14.57 6.17
C GLU A 231 1.96 14.07 4.92
N GLN A 232 1.26 14.01 3.78
CA GLN A 232 1.86 13.60 2.50
C GLN A 232 2.81 14.64 1.92
N ARG A 233 2.54 15.93 2.18
CA ARG A 233 3.39 17.03 1.73
C ARG A 233 4.68 17.11 2.55
N ILE A 234 4.59 16.86 3.87
CA ILE A 234 5.75 16.89 4.78
C ILE A 234 6.45 15.52 4.91
N GLY A 235 5.88 14.46 4.35
CA GLY A 235 6.38 13.10 4.46
C GLY A 235 7.81 12.93 3.93
N GLU A 236 8.61 12.17 4.66
CA GLU A 236 10.00 11.89 4.32
C GLU A 236 10.18 10.49 3.71
N PHE A 237 11.07 10.38 2.73
CA PHE A 237 11.55 9.08 2.26
C PHE A 237 12.54 8.48 3.25
N CYS A 238 12.66 7.16 3.29
CA CYS A 238 13.59 6.48 4.20
C CYS A 238 15.06 6.88 3.96
N ARG A 239 15.43 7.24 2.72
CA ARG A 239 16.79 7.64 2.33
C ARG A 239 16.76 8.77 1.27
N PRO A 240 17.70 9.73 1.30
CA PRO A 240 17.79 10.78 0.27
C PRO A 240 17.92 10.22 -1.16
N ALA A 241 18.71 9.17 -1.35
CA ALA A 241 18.87 8.53 -2.66
C ALA A 241 17.54 7.97 -3.22
N THR A 242 16.65 7.48 -2.35
CA THR A 242 15.32 6.99 -2.73
C THR A 242 14.41 8.15 -3.14
N MET A 243 14.47 9.28 -2.41
CA MET A 243 13.77 10.52 -2.79
C MET A 243 14.25 11.02 -4.16
N MET A 244 15.56 11.06 -4.41
CA MET A 244 16.10 11.49 -5.71
C MET A 244 15.61 10.61 -6.86
N ASN A 245 15.67 9.28 -6.68
CA ASN A 245 15.13 8.33 -7.66
C ASN A 245 13.63 8.56 -7.91
N HIS A 246 12.87 8.88 -6.86
CA HIS A 246 11.45 9.21 -6.99
C HIS A 246 11.26 10.49 -7.83
N VAL A 247 11.98 11.57 -7.51
CA VAL A 247 11.91 12.83 -8.26
C VAL A 247 12.24 12.63 -9.73
N GLU A 248 13.33 11.95 -10.03
CA GLU A 248 13.74 11.65 -11.41
C GLU A 248 12.71 10.82 -12.16
N ASN A 249 12.22 9.73 -11.56
CA ASN A 249 11.34 8.79 -12.26
C ASN A 249 9.88 9.25 -12.37
N ILE A 250 9.40 10.04 -11.41
CA ILE A 250 7.99 10.42 -11.31
C ILE A 250 7.75 11.84 -11.82
N HIS A 251 8.64 12.79 -11.50
CA HIS A 251 8.42 14.21 -11.79
C HIS A 251 9.21 14.71 -13.01
N LEU A 252 10.40 14.15 -13.26
CA LEU A 252 11.29 14.60 -14.33
C LEU A 252 11.34 13.65 -15.54
N LYS A 253 10.91 12.40 -15.38
CA LYS A 253 10.99 11.38 -16.45
C LYS A 253 10.14 11.79 -17.65
N GLY A 254 10.78 11.91 -18.81
CA GLY A 254 10.11 12.25 -20.06
C GLY A 254 9.74 13.72 -20.22
N ARG A 255 10.17 14.60 -19.29
CA ARG A 255 10.10 16.06 -19.53
C ARG A 255 11.10 16.46 -20.61
N ASP A 256 10.70 17.43 -21.42
CA ASP A 256 11.61 18.13 -22.31
C ASP A 256 12.64 18.92 -21.46
N PRO A 257 13.96 18.71 -21.66
CA PRO A 257 15.02 19.46 -20.97
C PRO A 257 14.90 21.00 -21.10
N LYS A 258 14.21 21.49 -22.14
CA LYS A 258 13.97 22.91 -22.39
C LYS A 258 12.62 23.40 -21.86
N ALA A 259 11.81 22.53 -21.28
CA ALA A 259 10.53 22.93 -20.71
C ALA A 259 10.74 23.72 -19.43
N LYS A 260 9.96 24.79 -19.29
CA LYS A 260 9.89 25.60 -18.08
C LYS A 260 9.40 24.74 -16.90
N ILE A 261 9.98 24.95 -15.72
CA ILE A 261 9.63 24.24 -14.49
C ILE A 261 9.27 25.27 -13.43
N GLU A 262 8.07 25.14 -12.89
CA GLU A 262 7.59 25.95 -11.77
C GLU A 262 8.03 25.30 -10.46
N CYS A 263 8.45 26.12 -9.50
CA CYS A 263 8.70 25.61 -8.16
C CYS A 263 7.37 25.36 -7.45
N CYS A 264 7.16 24.12 -6.99
CA CYS A 264 5.92 23.74 -6.31
C CYS A 264 5.86 24.24 -4.86
N HIS A 265 6.92 24.80 -4.29
CA HIS A 265 6.88 25.32 -2.92
C HIS A 265 5.92 26.51 -2.79
N LEU A 266 5.06 26.54 -1.78
CA LEU A 266 3.99 27.53 -1.63
C LEU A 266 4.50 28.99 -1.71
N THR A 267 5.63 29.30 -1.07
CA THR A 267 6.26 30.64 -1.12
C THR A 267 6.80 30.99 -2.51
N CYS A 268 7.34 30.03 -3.25
CA CYS A 268 7.90 30.27 -4.57
C CYS A 268 6.80 30.34 -5.64
N LYS A 269 5.74 29.54 -5.43
CA LYS A 269 4.52 29.57 -6.24
C LYS A 269 3.76 30.89 -6.06
N SER A 270 3.66 31.43 -4.84
CA SER A 270 3.06 32.75 -4.61
C SER A 270 3.87 33.89 -5.24
N GLN A 271 5.16 33.69 -5.47
CA GLN A 271 6.04 34.62 -6.19
C GLN A 271 6.01 34.42 -7.72
N GLY A 272 5.26 33.42 -8.21
CA GLY A 272 5.19 33.10 -9.65
C GLY A 272 6.52 32.66 -10.24
N LEU A 273 7.39 32.02 -9.44
CA LEU A 273 8.73 31.66 -9.91
C LEU A 273 8.68 30.52 -10.93
N VAL A 274 8.96 30.86 -12.18
CA VAL A 274 9.09 29.92 -13.30
C VAL A 274 10.53 29.89 -13.77
N LEU A 275 11.15 28.72 -13.73
CA LEU A 275 12.55 28.51 -14.09
C LEU A 275 12.62 27.96 -15.52
N GLU A 276 13.43 28.59 -16.37
CA GLU A 276 13.45 28.30 -17.80
C GLU A 276 14.08 26.95 -18.16
N LYS A 277 14.94 26.43 -17.28
CA LYS A 277 15.68 25.18 -17.50
C LYS A 277 15.66 24.32 -16.24
N LEU A 278 15.79 23.01 -16.44
CA LEU A 278 15.89 22.05 -15.35
C LEU A 278 17.09 22.31 -14.43
N GLU A 279 18.23 22.72 -14.98
CA GLU A 279 19.43 23.06 -14.19
C GLU A 279 19.14 24.20 -13.20
N TYR A 280 18.43 25.25 -13.65
CA TYR A 280 18.03 26.36 -12.78
C TYR A 280 17.07 25.91 -11.68
N PHE A 281 16.19 24.96 -11.98
CA PHE A 281 15.35 24.31 -10.96
C PHE A 281 16.18 23.54 -9.93
N LYS A 282 17.17 22.75 -10.36
CA LYS A 282 18.05 22.02 -9.43
C LYS A 282 18.84 22.99 -8.53
N SER A 283 19.45 24.03 -9.11
CA SER A 283 20.16 25.06 -8.33
C SER A 283 19.23 25.81 -7.38
N HIS A 284 18.02 26.16 -7.81
CA HIS A 284 17.05 26.84 -6.96
C HIS A 284 16.65 25.98 -5.75
N VAL A 285 16.31 24.72 -5.98
CA VAL A 285 15.89 23.79 -4.91
C VAL A 285 17.04 23.51 -3.93
N GLU A 286 18.28 23.48 -4.40
CA GLU A 286 19.44 23.35 -3.52
C GLU A 286 19.69 24.61 -2.68
N LEU A 287 19.68 25.79 -3.30
CA LEU A 287 20.01 27.04 -2.62
C LEU A 287 18.91 27.50 -1.65
N VAL A 288 17.65 27.42 -2.10
CA VAL A 288 16.48 27.94 -1.37
C VAL A 288 15.87 26.88 -0.46
N HIS A 289 15.71 25.65 -0.93
CA HIS A 289 15.05 24.58 -0.18
C HIS A 289 16.00 23.57 0.48
N LYS A 290 17.33 23.73 0.31
CA LYS A 290 18.38 22.85 0.88
C LYS A 290 18.26 21.38 0.49
N ILE A 291 17.63 21.09 -0.65
CA ILE A 291 17.54 19.74 -1.23
C ILE A 291 18.49 19.62 -2.41
N THR A 292 19.49 18.75 -2.30
CA THR A 292 20.37 18.41 -3.43
C THR A 292 19.72 17.33 -4.28
N LEU A 293 19.48 17.61 -5.56
CA LEU A 293 19.05 16.63 -6.58
C LEU A 293 20.30 16.14 -7.34
N ARG A 294 20.24 14.96 -8.00
CA ARG A 294 21.38 14.50 -8.80
C ARG A 294 21.58 15.41 -10.01
N GLU A 295 22.83 15.57 -10.42
CA GLU A 295 23.24 16.25 -11.65
C GLU A 295 22.64 15.59 -12.91
#